data_AF-A0A537KVQ5-F1
#
_entry.id   AF-A0A537KVQ5-F1
#
_cell.length_a   1.000
_cell.length_b   1.000
_cell.length_c   1.000
_cell.angle_alpha   90.00
_cell.angle_beta   90.00
_cell.angle_gamma   90.00
#
_symmetry.space_group_name_H-M   'P 1'
#
loop_
_entity.id
_entity.type
_entity.pdbx_description
1 polymer ?
#
loop_
_entity_poly.entity_id
_entity_poly.type
_entity_poly.pdbx_seq_one_letter_code
_entity_poly.pdbx_strand_id
1 'polypeptide(L)' 'MGFAKTEAEWAERASRHLKAELKRAGLTYDELAERLKKHGFKDETKASIANKLARGTFPTPFFLAALVAIGAEIVRLEDI' A
#
# COMPACT_ATOMS: atom_id res chain seq x y z
N MET A 1 13.93 3.01 -15.08
CA MET A 1 13.12 1.79 -14.94
C MET A 1 11.92 1.95 -15.89
N GLY A 2 11.46 0.90 -16.57
CA GLY A 2 10.26 1.00 -17.43
C GLY A 2 8.97 0.73 -16.64
N PHE A 3 7.82 1.14 -17.17
CA PHE A 3 6.52 0.80 -16.60
C PHE A 3 6.29 -0.72 -16.55
N ALA A 4 5.45 -1.17 -15.63
CA ALA A 4 4.98 -2.56 -15.62
C ALA A 4 4.21 -2.86 -16.92
N LYS A 5 4.39 -4.09 -17.42
CA LYS A 5 3.91 -4.56 -18.71
C LYS A 5 2.78 -5.58 -18.58
N THR A 6 2.58 -6.13 -17.39
CA THR A 6 1.50 -7.11 -17.11
C THR A 6 0.78 -6.73 -15.82
N GLU A 7 -0.47 -7.18 -15.66
CA GLU A 7 -1.24 -6.97 -14.44
C GLU A 7 -0.52 -7.52 -13.20
N ALA A 8 0.16 -8.67 -13.34
CA ALA A 8 0.94 -9.27 -12.27
C ALA A 8 2.13 -8.39 -11.85
N GLU A 9 2.84 -7.79 -12.82
CA GLU A 9 3.92 -6.84 -12.53
C GLU A 9 3.39 -5.58 -11.82
N TRP A 10 2.24 -5.05 -12.24
CA TRP A 10 1.60 -3.92 -11.56
C TRP A 10 1.24 -4.24 -10.11
N ALA A 11 0.65 -5.42 -9.86
CA ALA A 11 0.29 -5.90 -8.53
C ALA A 11 1.51 -6.06 -7.60
N GLU A 12 2.59 -6.65 -8.13
CA GLU A 12 3.84 -6.84 -7.40
C GLU A 12 4.47 -5.49 -7.04
N ARG A 13 4.60 -4.59 -8.02
CA ARG A 13 5.24 -3.29 -7.83
C ARG A 13 4.45 -2.38 -6.91
N ALA A 14 3.11 -2.31 -7.04
CA ALA A 14 2.27 -1.55 -6.11
C ALA A 14 2.43 -2.03 -4.66
N SER A 15 2.53 -3.35 -4.45
CA SER A 15 2.77 -3.91 -3.11
C SER A 15 4.17 -3.61 -2.58
N ARG A 16 5.19 -3.73 -3.44
CA ARG A 16 6.57 -3.40 -3.09
C ARG A 16 6.70 -1.92 -2.75
N HIS A 17 6.02 -1.06 -3.49
CA HIS A 17 5.97 0.38 -3.26
C HIS A 17 5.38 0.69 -1.87
N LEU A 18 4.18 0.19 -1.54
CA LEU A 18 3.60 0.39 -0.21
C LEU A 18 4.49 -0.15 0.93
N LYS A 19 5.11 -1.32 0.76
CA LYS A 19 6.06 -1.85 1.75
C LYS A 19 7.28 -0.94 1.94
N ALA A 20 7.78 -0.35 0.84
CA ALA A 20 8.89 0.59 0.90
C ALA A 20 8.48 1.89 1.59
N GLU A 21 7.30 2.45 1.29
CA GLU A 21 6.78 3.64 1.96
C GLU A 21 6.58 3.42 3.46
N LEU A 22 6.00 2.29 3.87
CA LEU A 22 5.88 1.91 5.28
C LEU A 22 7.24 1.86 5.98
N LYS A 23 8.23 1.23 5.35
CA LYS A 23 9.59 1.15 5.89
C LYS A 23 10.23 2.53 6.01
N ARG A 24 10.07 3.41 5.02
CA ARG A 24 10.60 4.78 5.06
C ARG A 24 9.94 5.62 6.15
N ALA A 25 8.64 5.45 6.35
CA ALA A 25 7.87 6.13 7.39
C ALA A 25 8.06 5.52 8.79
N GLY A 26 8.77 4.39 8.91
CA GLY A 26 8.96 3.68 10.18
C GLY A 26 7.67 3.07 10.75
N LEU A 27 6.71 2.73 9.89
CA LEU A 27 5.39 2.24 10.30
C LEU A 27 5.25 0.73 10.13
N THR A 28 4.58 0.14 11.10
CA THR A 28 4.13 -1.25 11.09
C THR A 28 2.77 -1.39 10.39
N TYR A 29 2.40 -2.62 10.04
CA TYR A 29 1.06 -2.91 9.50
C TYR A 29 -0.05 -2.67 10.53
N ASP A 30 0.23 -2.85 11.82
CA ASP A 30 -0.71 -2.53 12.90
C ASP A 30 -1.00 -1.03 12.93
N GLU A 31 0.05 -0.19 12.86
CA GLU A 31 -0.12 1.27 12.81
C GLU A 31 -0.82 1.73 11.54
N LEU A 32 -0.52 1.11 10.39
CA LEU A 32 -1.25 1.41 9.16
C LEU A 32 -2.74 1.09 9.30
N ALA A 33 -3.09 -0.07 9.89
CA ALA A 33 -4.49 -0.44 10.13
C ALA A 33 -5.19 0.61 11.00
N GLU A 34 -4.57 1.05 12.10
CA GLU A 34 -5.14 2.08 12.96
C GLU A 34 -5.31 3.44 12.25
N ARG A 35 -4.36 3.83 11.41
CA ARG A 35 -4.47 5.07 10.62
C ARG A 35 -5.56 4.97 9.56
N LEU A 36 -5.67 3.84 8.88
CA LEU A 36 -6.67 3.58 7.84
C LEU A 36 -8.12 3.70 8.37
N LYS A 37 -8.37 3.44 9.64
CA LYS A 37 -9.68 3.69 10.27
C LYS A 37 -10.16 5.14 10.12
N LYS A 38 -9.24 6.11 10.17
CA LYS A 38 -9.54 7.54 9.97
C LYS A 38 -9.95 7.86 8.52
N HIS A 39 -9.64 6.97 7.59
CA HIS A 39 -9.98 7.06 6.17
C HIS A 39 -11.18 6.18 5.79
N GLY A 40 -11.95 5.69 6.77
CA GLY A 40 -13.16 4.89 6.53
C GLY A 40 -12.92 3.38 6.45
N PHE A 41 -11.68 2.92 6.53
CA PHE A 41 -11.31 1.51 6.46
C PHE A 41 -11.30 0.88 7.86
N LYS A 42 -12.50 0.75 8.45
CA LYS A 42 -12.68 0.31 9.85
C LYS A 42 -12.30 -1.15 10.10
N ASP A 43 -12.45 -1.99 9.09
CA ASP A 43 -12.25 -3.44 9.17
C ASP A 43 -10.84 -3.88 8.78
N GLU A 44 -9.95 -2.93 8.46
CA GLU A 44 -8.55 -3.27 8.17
C GLU A 44 -7.84 -3.69 9.45
N THR A 45 -7.23 -4.87 9.37
CA THR A 45 -6.38 -5.46 10.40
C THR A 45 -4.98 -5.71 9.83
N LYS A 46 -3.99 -5.86 10.71
CA LYS A 46 -2.64 -6.29 10.35
C LYS A 46 -2.62 -7.49 9.40
N ALA A 47 -3.41 -8.52 9.70
CA ALA A 47 -3.51 -9.72 8.88
C ALA A 47 -4.12 -9.43 7.51
N SER A 48 -5.17 -8.62 7.44
CA SER A 48 -5.79 -8.25 6.17
C SER A 48 -4.85 -7.42 5.28
N ILE A 49 -4.07 -6.49 5.86
CA ILE A 49 -3.07 -5.69 5.16
C ILE A 49 -1.94 -6.59 4.67
N ALA A 50 -1.40 -7.47 5.54
CA ALA A 50 -0.36 -8.42 5.16
C ALA A 50 -0.81 -9.29 3.98
N ASN A 51 -2.04 -9.79 4.01
CA ASN A 51 -2.62 -10.61 2.95
C ASN A 51 -2.80 -9.85 1.63
N LYS A 52 -3.25 -8.58 1.67
CA LYS A 52 -3.34 -7.71 0.48
C LYS A 52 -1.96 -7.49 -0.15
N LEU A 53 -0.97 -7.14 0.67
CA LEU A 53 0.40 -6.87 0.22
C LEU A 53 1.19 -8.13 -0.15
N ALA A 54 0.76 -9.31 0.29
CA ALA A 54 1.32 -10.59 -0.12
C ALA A 54 0.78 -11.04 -1.49
N ARG A 55 -0.52 -10.86 -1.73
CA ARG A 55 -1.17 -11.27 -2.99
C ARG A 55 -0.99 -10.26 -4.12
N GLY A 56 -0.71 -9.00 -3.83
CA GLY A 56 -0.62 -7.97 -4.86
C GLY A 56 -1.94 -7.33 -5.25
N THR A 57 -3.06 -7.89 -4.79
CA THR A 57 -4.40 -7.46 -5.18
C THR A 57 -5.13 -6.78 -4.03
N PHE A 58 -5.50 -5.52 -4.25
CA PHE A 58 -6.29 -4.72 -3.32
C PHE A 58 -7.07 -3.64 -4.08
N PRO A 59 -8.21 -3.18 -3.56
CA PRO A 59 -8.98 -2.12 -4.18
C PRO A 59 -8.18 -0.81 -4.28
N THR A 60 -8.33 -0.08 -5.38
CA THR A 60 -7.69 1.23 -5.58
C THR A 60 -7.92 2.21 -4.40
N PRO A 61 -9.13 2.31 -3.80
CA PRO A 61 -9.32 3.17 -2.63
C PRO A 61 -8.42 2.81 -1.44
N PHE A 62 -8.16 1.52 -1.19
CA PHE A 62 -7.25 1.08 -0.14
C PHE A 62 -5.82 1.57 -0.42
N PHE A 63 -5.36 1.45 -1.67
CA PHE A 63 -4.03 1.89 -2.07
C PHE A 63 -3.83 3.39 -1.82
N LEU A 64 -4.77 4.22 -2.29
CA LEU A 64 -4.72 5.67 -2.12
C LEU A 64 -4.79 6.06 -0.64
N ALA A 65 -5.70 5.46 0.13
CA ALA A 65 -5.81 5.72 1.56
C ALA A 65 -4.55 5.28 2.33
N ALA A 66 -3.92 4.17 1.94
CA ALA A 66 -2.69 3.70 2.56
C ALA A 66 -1.54 4.69 2.32
N LEU A 67 -1.37 5.19 1.10
CA LEU A 67 -0.36 6.23 0.80
C LEU A 67 -0.55 7.48 1.67
N VAL A 68 -1.78 7.98 1.75
CA VAL A 68 -2.11 9.15 2.58
C VAL A 68 -1.86 8.85 4.07
N ALA A 69 -2.28 7.69 4.56
CA ALA A 69 -2.09 7.29 5.96
C ALA A 69 -0.62 7.11 6.35
N ILE A 70 0.22 6.68 5.40
CA ILE A 70 1.68 6.57 5.57
C ILE A 70 2.34 7.95 5.57
N GLY A 71 1.74 8.92 4.87
CA GLY A 71 2.30 10.26 4.67
C GLY A 71 3.10 10.38 3.38
N ALA A 72 2.82 9.54 2.38
CA ALA A 72 3.45 9.65 1.06
C ALA A 72 2.91 10.90 0.33
N GLU A 73 3.80 11.81 -0.04
CA GLU A 73 3.44 13.05 -0.76
C GLU A 73 3.50 12.88 -2.28
N ILE A 74 4.42 12.03 -2.76
CA ILE A 74 4.72 11.85 -4.17
C ILE A 74 4.79 10.36 -4.47
N VAL A 75 4.10 9.96 -5.54
CA VAL A 75 4.22 8.64 -6.14
C VAL A 75 4.76 8.81 -7.55
N ARG A 76 5.96 8.29 -7.83
CA ARG A 76 6.46 8.24 -9.21
C ARG A 76 5.93 6.98 -9.86
N LEU A 77 5.31 7.12 -11.03
CA LEU A 77 4.72 5.97 -11.74
C LEU A 77 5.75 4.91 -12.15
N GLU A 78 7.03 5.28 -12.23
CA GLU A 78 8.14 4.36 -12.49
C GLU A 78 8.50 3.47 -11.27
N ASP A 79 8.08 3.88 -10.06
CA ASP A 79 8.23 3.10 -8.83
C ASP A 79 7.10 2.07 -8.64
N ILE A 80 6.09 2.10 -9.53
CA ILE A 80 4.91 1.23 -9.56
C ILE A 80 4.84 0.43 -10.87
#